data_AF-A0A3E0KLH2-F1
#
_entry.id   AF-A0A3E0KLH2-F1
#
_cell.length_a   1.000
_cell.length_b   1.000
_cell.length_c   1.000
_cell.angle_alpha   90.00
_cell.angle_beta   90.00
_cell.angle_gamma   90.00
#
_symmetry.space_group_name_H-M   'P 1'
#
loop_
_entity.id
_entity.type
_entity.pdbx_description
1 polymer ?
#
loop_
_entity_poly.entity_id
_entity_poly.type
_entity_poly.pdbx_seq_one_letter_code
_entity_poly.pdbx_strand_id
1 'polypeptide(L)'
;MAVPRIDWTRVLIVCLALLSLAGVLALIGIVLGRFLQTLAVFALGAALAFVARPLVDRLSRLLRRRGLAVAVTAVGCLAATAAFLALVAGPLAADLRDVLEDLPRWQQRAVDALAGLRRWLQSRGIQFDEADLVRQAAGRLQAAVGSLLSSAAVITGRIGAVLAGALAAVVIALYLLLDGPRLRDRFYQALPEPWRRGVAHVERNAADVFGGYLRGQLLLGL
;
A
#
# COMPACT_ATOMS: atom_id res chain seq x y z
N MET A 1 40.57 -38.09 36.08
CA MET A 1 39.48 -37.59 35.22
C MET A 1 39.74 -36.12 34.96
N ALA A 2 40.25 -35.75 33.78
CA ALA A 2 40.59 -34.36 33.47
C ALA A 2 39.32 -33.60 33.08
N VAL A 3 39.02 -32.51 33.80
CA VAL A 3 37.88 -31.63 33.50
C VAL A 3 38.21 -30.85 32.22
N PRO A 4 37.42 -30.96 31.14
CA PRO A 4 37.66 -30.22 29.91
C PRO A 4 37.48 -28.71 30.19
N ARG A 5 38.53 -27.93 29.91
CA ARG A 5 38.48 -26.46 30.01
C ARG A 5 37.65 -25.92 28.83
N ILE A 6 36.58 -25.22 29.14
CA ILE A 6 35.72 -24.58 28.13
C ILE A 6 36.46 -23.37 27.58
N ASP A 7 36.79 -23.40 26.29
CA ASP A 7 37.40 -22.27 25.57
C ASP A 7 36.32 -21.22 25.27
N TRP A 8 36.12 -20.27 26.21
CA TRP A 8 35.15 -19.18 26.08
C TRP A 8 35.32 -18.31 24.82
N THR A 9 36.53 -18.23 24.27
CA THR A 9 36.81 -17.58 22.98
C THR A 9 36.14 -18.28 21.80
N ARG A 10 36.09 -19.62 21.80
CA ARG A 10 35.39 -20.38 20.75
C ARG A 10 33.88 -20.17 20.84
N VAL A 11 33.33 -20.15 22.05
CA VAL A 11 31.91 -19.87 22.28
C VAL A 11 31.55 -18.46 21.78
N LEU A 12 32.41 -17.48 22.06
CA LEU A 12 32.19 -16.10 21.62
C LEU A 12 32.28 -15.96 20.09
N ILE A 13 33.26 -16.60 19.44
CA ILE A 13 33.39 -16.61 17.97
C ILE A 13 32.19 -17.31 17.31
N VAL A 14 31.74 -18.44 17.84
CA VAL A 14 30.58 -19.17 17.30
C VAL A 14 29.31 -18.34 17.44
N CYS A 15 29.13 -17.66 18.58
CA CYS A 15 27.98 -16.78 18.80
C CYS A 15 28.01 -15.58 17.83
N LEU A 16 29.17 -14.96 17.62
CA LEU A 16 29.36 -13.84 16.68
C LEU A 16 29.15 -14.27 15.22
N ALA A 17 29.59 -15.47 14.85
CA ALA A 17 29.38 -16.05 13.53
C ALA A 17 27.91 -16.40 13.27
N LEU A 18 27.19 -16.90 14.28
CA LEU A 18 25.74 -17.12 14.20
C LEU A 18 24.98 -15.80 14.05
N LEU A 19 25.39 -14.76 14.78
CA LEU A 19 24.79 -13.43 14.71
C LEU A 19 25.01 -12.76 13.34
N SER A 20 26.22 -12.87 12.79
CA SER A 20 26.51 -12.33 11.45
C SER A 20 25.76 -13.09 10.36
N LEU A 21 25.69 -14.42 10.45
CA LEU A 21 24.91 -15.25 9.53
C LEU A 21 23.42 -14.90 9.59
N ALA A 22 22.85 -14.76 10.79
CA ALA A 22 21.47 -14.34 10.99
C ALA A 22 21.22 -12.94 10.40
N GLY A 23 22.17 -12.01 10.58
CA GLY A 23 22.11 -10.67 9.98
C GLY A 23 22.10 -10.69 8.44
N VAL A 24 22.95 -11.52 7.83
CA VAL A 24 23.00 -11.69 6.36
C VAL A 24 21.71 -12.32 5.84
N LEU A 25 21.19 -13.37 6.49
CA LEU A 25 19.91 -13.99 6.13
C LEU A 25 18.75 -13.00 6.23
N ALA A 26 18.70 -12.20 7.31
CA ALA A 26 17.69 -11.16 7.47
C ALA A 26 17.79 -10.10 6.36
N LEU A 27 19.01 -9.66 6.00
CA LEU A 27 19.23 -8.71 4.91
C LEU A 27 18.76 -9.27 3.57
N ILE A 28 19.10 -10.52 3.25
CA ILE A 28 18.65 -11.21 2.03
C ILE A 28 17.12 -11.28 2.02
N GLY A 29 16.49 -11.67 3.13
CA GLY A 29 15.04 -11.72 3.27
C GLY A 29 14.36 -10.37 3.01
N ILE A 30 14.92 -9.28 3.56
CA ILE A 30 14.40 -7.92 3.36
C ILE A 30 14.54 -7.49 1.90
N VAL A 31 15.72 -7.69 1.29
CA VAL A 31 15.98 -7.32 -0.11
C VAL A 31 15.06 -8.10 -1.05
N LEU A 32 14.95 -9.41 -0.83
CA LEU A 32 14.12 -10.28 -1.66
C LEU A 32 12.63 -9.93 -1.50
N GLY A 33 12.15 -9.69 -0.28
CA GLY A 33 10.78 -9.24 -0.03
C GLY A 33 10.45 -7.93 -0.75
N ARG A 34 11.36 -6.95 -0.71
CA ARG A 34 11.19 -5.66 -1.38
C ARG A 34 11.24 -5.79 -2.91
N PHE A 35 12.06 -6.71 -3.42
CA PHE A 35 12.11 -7.06 -4.83
C PHE A 35 10.79 -7.69 -5.31
N LEU A 36 10.25 -8.67 -4.57
CA LEU A 36 8.96 -9.28 -4.87
C LEU A 36 7.82 -8.27 -4.84
N GLN A 37 7.80 -7.37 -3.85
CA GLN A 37 6.79 -6.31 -3.79
C GLN A 37 6.84 -5.40 -5.02
N THR A 38 8.04 -5.01 -5.45
CA THR A 38 8.23 -4.21 -6.67
C THR A 38 7.76 -5.00 -7.91
N LEU A 39 8.12 -6.28 -7.98
CA LEU A 39 7.71 -7.17 -9.08
C LEU A 39 6.19 -7.35 -9.13
N ALA A 40 5.51 -7.40 -7.98
CA ALA A 40 4.05 -7.47 -7.89
C ALA A 40 3.38 -6.20 -8.43
N VAL A 41 3.91 -5.02 -8.12
CA VAL A 41 3.41 -3.74 -8.69
C VAL A 41 3.63 -3.71 -10.20
N PHE A 42 4.77 -4.20 -10.68
CA PHE A 42 5.01 -4.37 -12.12
C PHE A 42 4.04 -5.35 -12.78
N ALA A 43 3.77 -6.49 -12.14
CA ALA A 43 2.84 -7.49 -12.63
C ALA A 43 1.40 -6.94 -12.69
N LEU A 44 0.98 -6.19 -11.67
CA LEU A 44 -0.30 -5.47 -11.66
C LEU A 44 -0.37 -4.45 -12.79
N GLY A 45 0.69 -3.66 -12.99
CA GLY A 45 0.76 -2.71 -14.11
C GLY A 45 0.69 -3.41 -15.47
N ALA A 46 1.38 -4.54 -15.64
CA ALA A 46 1.31 -5.34 -16.86
C ALA A 46 -0.10 -5.91 -17.10
N ALA A 47 -0.77 -6.41 -16.05
CA ALA A 47 -2.15 -6.88 -16.12
C ALA A 47 -3.11 -5.74 -16.52
N LEU A 48 -2.99 -4.57 -15.89
CA LEU A 48 -3.78 -3.38 -16.25
C LEU A 48 -3.54 -2.95 -17.69
N ALA A 49 -2.29 -2.95 -18.15
CA ALA A 49 -1.96 -2.65 -19.55
C ALA A 49 -2.62 -3.65 -20.50
N PHE A 50 -2.63 -4.94 -20.14
CA PHE A 50 -3.28 -5.98 -20.93
C PHE A 50 -4.79 -5.76 -21.06
N VAL A 51 -5.46 -5.38 -19.96
CA VAL A 51 -6.90 -5.04 -19.97
C VAL A 51 -7.18 -3.76 -20.76
N ALA A 52 -6.26 -2.79 -20.71
CA ALA A 52 -6.40 -1.53 -21.43
C ALA A 52 -6.09 -1.63 -22.93
N ARG A 53 -5.33 -2.64 -23.39
CA ARG A 53 -5.00 -2.85 -24.83
C ARG A 53 -6.22 -2.81 -25.78
N PRO A 54 -7.32 -3.55 -25.55
CA PRO A 54 -8.48 -3.49 -26.44
C PRO A 54 -9.13 -2.09 -26.52
N LEU A 55 -9.06 -1.29 -25.44
CA LEU A 55 -9.52 0.11 -25.46
C LEU A 55 -8.63 0.95 -26.39
N VAL A 56 -7.29 0.82 -26.28
CA VAL A 56 -6.33 1.48 -27.18
C VAL A 56 -6.58 1.06 -28.62
N ASP A 57 -6.77 -0.22 -28.89
CA ASP A 57 -6.96 -0.73 -30.24
C ASP A 57 -8.23 -0.16 -30.89
N ARG A 58 -9.32 -0.01 -30.13
CA ARG A 58 -10.55 0.65 -30.61
C ARG A 58 -10.33 2.13 -30.90
N LEU A 59 -9.66 2.84 -29.99
CA LEU A 59 -9.29 4.25 -30.18
C LEU A 59 -8.33 4.43 -31.37
N SER A 60 -7.41 3.50 -31.61
CA SER A 60 -6.47 3.56 -32.74
C SER A 60 -7.15 3.46 -34.09
N ARG A 61 -8.24 2.68 -34.18
CA ARG A 61 -9.06 2.58 -35.41
C ARG A 61 -9.83 3.87 -35.67
N LEU A 62 -10.25 4.58 -34.64
CA LEU A 62 -10.96 5.86 -34.73
C LEU A 62 -10.02 7.02 -35.09
N LEU A 63 -8.87 7.14 -34.40
CA LEU A 63 -7.94 8.27 -34.60
C LEU A 63 -7.03 8.13 -35.82
N ARG A 64 -6.95 6.95 -36.47
CA ARG A 64 -6.18 6.67 -37.70
C ARG A 64 -4.67 6.98 -37.64
N ARG A 65 -4.16 7.46 -36.50
CA ARG A 65 -2.75 7.71 -36.20
C ARG A 65 -2.41 7.05 -34.87
N ARG A 66 -1.63 5.97 -34.93
CA ARG A 66 -1.28 5.14 -33.77
C ARG A 66 -0.63 5.95 -32.65
N GLY A 67 0.22 6.93 -32.98
CA GLY A 67 0.85 7.82 -32.00
C GLY A 67 -0.13 8.69 -31.22
N LEU A 68 -1.14 9.27 -31.89
CA LEU A 68 -2.18 10.07 -31.23
C LEU A 68 -3.11 9.20 -30.39
N ALA A 69 -3.44 7.99 -30.87
CA ALA A 69 -4.27 7.06 -30.11
C ALA A 69 -3.61 6.64 -28.80
N VAL A 70 -2.29 6.41 -28.82
CA VAL A 70 -1.53 6.11 -27.59
C VAL A 70 -1.48 7.33 -26.67
N ALA A 71 -1.20 8.54 -27.19
CA ALA A 71 -1.18 9.76 -26.39
C ALA A 71 -2.53 10.06 -25.71
N VAL A 72 -3.63 9.95 -26.47
CA VAL A 72 -4.99 10.16 -25.93
C VAL A 72 -5.34 9.11 -24.90
N THR A 73 -4.98 7.83 -25.13
CA THR A 73 -5.24 6.78 -24.14
C THR A 73 -4.40 6.99 -22.87
N ALA A 74 -3.16 7.44 -23.02
CA ALA A 74 -2.29 7.76 -21.88
C ALA A 74 -2.86 8.91 -21.04
N VAL A 75 -3.29 10.00 -21.67
CA VAL A 75 -3.93 11.13 -20.99
C VAL A 75 -5.24 10.70 -20.34
N GLY A 76 -6.07 9.90 -21.02
CA GLY A 76 -7.32 9.38 -20.47
C GLY A 76 -7.11 8.50 -19.24
N CYS A 77 -6.13 7.60 -19.27
CA CYS A 77 -5.79 6.76 -18.11
C CYS A 77 -5.17 7.56 -16.95
N LEU A 78 -4.35 8.59 -17.25
CA LEU A 78 -3.86 9.52 -16.23
C LEU A 78 -5.01 10.29 -15.58
N ALA A 79 -5.93 10.82 -16.39
CA ALA A 79 -7.10 11.54 -15.91
C ALA A 79 -8.01 10.64 -15.07
N ALA A 80 -8.27 9.40 -15.52
CA ALA A 80 -9.06 8.43 -14.76
C ALA A 80 -8.43 8.08 -13.41
N THR A 81 -7.11 7.90 -13.39
CA THR A 81 -6.36 7.63 -12.14
C THR A 81 -6.37 8.83 -11.21
N ALA A 82 -6.16 10.04 -11.73
CA ALA A 82 -6.22 11.27 -10.96
C ALA A 82 -7.63 11.50 -10.38
N ALA A 83 -8.67 11.24 -11.17
CA ALA A 83 -10.06 11.32 -10.72
C ALA A 83 -10.36 10.30 -9.62
N PHE A 84 -9.92 9.05 -9.79
CA PHE A 84 -10.05 8.01 -8.76
C PHE A 84 -9.32 8.39 -7.47
N LEU A 85 -8.09 8.88 -7.56
CA LEU A 85 -7.32 9.38 -6.43
C LEU A 85 -8.03 10.54 -5.73
N ALA A 86 -8.58 11.50 -6.48
CA ALA A 86 -9.31 12.62 -5.90
C ALA A 86 -10.61 12.17 -5.19
N LEU A 87 -11.35 11.22 -5.79
CA LEU A 87 -12.56 10.63 -5.22
C LEU A 87 -12.31 9.89 -3.90
N VAL A 88 -11.14 9.25 -3.77
CA VAL A 88 -10.79 8.49 -2.56
C VAL A 88 -10.09 9.39 -1.53
N ALA A 89 -9.07 10.14 -1.95
CA ALA A 89 -8.26 10.95 -1.03
C ALA A 89 -9.02 12.16 -0.48
N GLY A 90 -9.97 12.72 -1.23
CA GLY A 90 -10.77 13.88 -0.80
C GLY A 90 -11.57 13.60 0.48
N PRO A 91 -12.48 12.61 0.49
CA PRO A 91 -13.24 12.23 1.69
C PRO A 91 -12.33 11.86 2.86
N LEU A 92 -11.30 11.05 2.61
CA LEU A 92 -10.32 10.67 3.64
C LEU A 92 -9.62 11.88 4.29
N ALA A 93 -9.26 12.88 3.49
CA ALA A 93 -8.63 14.09 4.02
C ALA A 93 -9.61 14.98 4.79
N ALA A 94 -10.88 15.04 4.36
CA ALA A 94 -11.93 15.78 5.07
C ALA A 94 -12.25 15.12 6.42
N ASP A 95 -12.47 13.80 6.43
CA ASP A 95 -12.76 13.02 7.63
C ASP A 95 -11.66 13.17 8.70
N LEU A 96 -10.39 13.17 8.28
CA LEU A 96 -9.26 13.37 9.19
C LEU A 96 -9.20 14.79 9.77
N ARG A 97 -9.53 15.81 8.96
CA ARG A 97 -9.55 17.20 9.43
C ARG A 97 -10.67 17.43 10.43
N ASP A 98 -11.86 16.94 10.15
CA ASP A 98 -13.01 17.08 11.05
C ASP A 98 -12.73 16.41 12.41
N VAL A 99 -12.11 15.22 12.40
CA VAL A 99 -11.70 14.54 13.64
C VAL A 99 -10.64 15.32 14.40
N LEU A 100 -9.67 15.94 13.71
CA LEU A 100 -8.60 16.73 14.34
C LEU A 100 -9.11 18.07 14.90
N GLU A 101 -10.02 18.74 14.19
CA GLU A 101 -10.57 20.04 14.58
C GLU A 101 -11.57 19.92 15.74
N ASP A 102 -12.36 18.85 15.79
CA ASP A 102 -13.31 18.66 16.87
C ASP A 102 -12.67 18.05 18.13
N LEU A 103 -11.51 17.41 18.02
CA LEU A 103 -10.79 16.79 19.15
C LEU A 103 -10.67 17.68 20.41
N PRO A 104 -10.21 18.94 20.33
CA PRO A 104 -10.15 19.83 21.49
C PRO A 104 -11.55 20.16 22.04
N ARG A 105 -12.58 20.24 21.20
CA ARG A 105 -13.97 20.46 21.65
C ARG A 105 -14.51 19.27 22.42
N TRP A 106 -14.20 18.03 22.00
CA TRP A 106 -14.56 16.82 22.74
C TRP A 106 -13.86 16.77 24.10
N GLN A 107 -12.59 17.15 24.18
CA GLN A 107 -11.88 17.28 25.46
C GLN A 107 -12.53 18.31 26.37
N GLN A 108 -12.82 19.50 25.88
CA GLN A 108 -13.48 20.55 26.66
C GLN A 108 -14.85 20.10 27.16
N ARG A 109 -15.70 19.53 26.30
CA ARG A 109 -17.01 19.01 26.70
C ARG A 109 -16.92 17.90 27.75
N ALA A 110 -15.94 17.01 27.65
CA ALA A 110 -15.75 15.95 28.64
C ALA A 110 -15.32 16.53 30.01
N VAL A 111 -14.41 17.50 30.02
CA VAL A 111 -13.98 18.20 31.24
C VAL A 111 -15.14 18.99 31.85
N ASP A 112 -15.92 19.70 31.03
CA ASP A 112 -17.08 20.48 31.47
C ASP A 112 -18.21 19.59 32.01
N ALA A 113 -18.46 18.44 31.37
CA ALA A 113 -19.42 17.45 31.84
C ALA A 113 -19.00 16.86 33.20
N LEU A 114 -17.71 16.55 33.39
CA LEU A 114 -17.18 16.13 34.69
C LEU A 114 -17.32 17.23 35.75
N ALA A 115 -17.05 18.49 35.39
CA ALA A 115 -17.20 19.63 36.28
C ALA A 115 -18.67 19.90 36.65
N GLY A 116 -19.60 19.67 35.72
CA GLY A 116 -21.06 19.74 35.96
C GLY A 116 -21.53 18.62 36.89
N LEU A 117 -21.08 17.39 36.66
CA LEU A 117 -21.37 16.25 37.51
C LEU A 117 -20.86 16.49 38.94
N ARG A 118 -19.64 17.01 39.09
CA ARG A 118 -19.09 17.39 40.40
C ARG A 118 -19.97 18.39 41.14
N ARG A 119 -20.42 19.47 40.47
CA ARG A 119 -21.31 20.48 41.07
C ARG A 119 -22.64 19.88 41.52
N TRP A 120 -23.20 18.96 40.72
CA TRP A 120 -24.44 18.26 41.07
C TRP A 120 -24.26 17.35 42.30
N LEU A 121 -23.18 16.58 42.38
CA LEU A 121 -22.90 15.74 43.56
C LEU A 121 -22.63 16.56 44.83
N GLN A 122 -21.90 17.68 44.72
CA GLN A 122 -21.67 18.60 45.83
C GLN A 122 -22.97 19.22 46.34
N SER A 123 -23.91 19.55 45.44
CA SER A 123 -25.23 20.08 45.83
C SER A 123 -26.09 19.08 46.61
N ARG A 124 -25.75 17.77 46.55
CA ARG A 124 -26.40 16.69 47.32
C ARG A 124 -25.65 16.32 48.60
N GLY A 125 -24.65 17.10 49.00
CA GLY A 125 -23.92 16.92 50.27
C GLY A 125 -22.84 15.84 50.25
N ILE A 126 -22.53 15.25 49.09
CA ILE A 126 -21.48 14.26 48.96
C ILE A 126 -20.17 14.99 48.65
N GLN A 127 -19.29 15.13 49.64
CA GLN A 127 -17.96 15.72 49.46
C GLN A 127 -17.02 14.67 48.86
N PHE A 128 -16.85 14.72 47.55
CA PHE A 128 -15.85 13.92 46.82
C PHE A 128 -14.52 14.68 46.77
N ASP A 129 -13.51 14.15 47.45
CA ASP A 129 -12.13 14.68 47.48
C ASP A 129 -11.21 13.96 46.47
N GLU A 130 -11.75 13.60 45.31
CA GLU A 130 -11.05 12.81 44.29
C GLU A 130 -10.68 13.67 43.08
N ALA A 131 -9.94 14.76 43.31
CA ALA A 131 -9.26 15.47 42.22
C ALA A 131 -8.40 14.51 41.37
N ASP A 132 -7.91 13.43 41.98
CA ASP A 132 -7.18 12.36 41.30
C ASP A 132 -8.03 11.47 40.40
N LEU A 133 -9.30 11.19 40.70
CA LEU A 133 -10.15 10.44 39.77
C LEU A 133 -10.49 11.27 38.53
N VAL A 134 -10.73 12.57 38.70
CA VAL A 134 -10.95 13.48 37.55
C VAL A 134 -9.70 13.57 36.69
N ARG A 135 -8.51 13.69 37.31
CA ARG A 135 -7.23 13.65 36.59
C ARG A 135 -6.97 12.31 35.92
N GLN A 136 -7.29 11.20 36.57
CA GLN A 136 -7.17 9.86 35.97
C GLN A 136 -8.14 9.67 34.81
N ALA A 137 -9.39 10.12 34.95
CA ALA A 137 -10.40 10.05 33.89
C ALA A 137 -9.98 10.91 32.69
N ALA A 138 -9.50 12.14 32.94
CA ALA A 138 -8.95 13.02 31.90
C ALA A 138 -7.72 12.40 31.22
N GLY A 139 -6.79 11.82 31.99
CA GLY A 139 -5.62 11.13 31.46
C GLY A 139 -5.97 9.89 30.63
N ARG A 140 -6.97 9.10 31.06
CA ARG A 140 -7.48 7.95 30.28
C ARG A 140 -8.17 8.38 28.99
N LEU A 141 -8.96 9.46 29.03
CA LEU A 141 -9.56 10.07 27.85
C LEU A 141 -8.49 10.54 26.87
N GLN A 142 -7.46 11.24 27.37
CA GLN A 142 -6.36 11.74 26.54
C GLN A 142 -5.55 10.58 25.93
N ALA A 143 -5.31 9.51 26.68
CA ALA A 143 -4.65 8.30 26.19
C ALA A 143 -5.50 7.57 25.12
N ALA A 144 -6.81 7.45 25.32
CA ALA A 144 -7.72 6.84 24.35
C ALA A 144 -7.81 7.67 23.06
N VAL A 145 -7.84 9.00 23.17
CA VAL A 145 -7.77 9.90 22.02
C VAL A 145 -6.44 9.74 21.29
N GLY A 146 -5.31 9.71 22.01
CA GLY A 146 -3.99 9.50 21.41
C GLY A 146 -3.87 8.14 20.70
N SER A 147 -4.46 7.07 21.24
CA SER A 147 -4.46 5.76 20.60
C SER A 147 -5.33 5.73 19.33
N LEU A 148 -6.46 6.45 19.33
CA LEU A 148 -7.30 6.60 18.14
C LEU A 148 -6.59 7.40 17.04
N LEU A 149 -5.92 8.51 17.38
CA LEU A 149 -5.16 9.30 16.40
C LEU A 149 -4.00 8.51 15.80
N SER A 150 -3.24 7.80 16.64
CA SER A 150 -2.13 6.98 16.14
C SER A 150 -2.64 5.86 15.22
N SER A 151 -3.75 5.22 15.57
CA SER A 151 -4.40 4.22 14.72
C SER A 151 -4.88 4.82 13.39
N ALA A 152 -5.52 5.99 13.43
CA ALA A 152 -5.95 6.71 12.24
C ALA A 152 -4.76 7.11 11.35
N ALA A 153 -3.66 7.57 11.92
CA ALA A 153 -2.43 7.89 11.19
C ALA A 153 -1.83 6.65 10.51
N VAL A 154 -1.80 5.49 11.19
CA VAL A 154 -1.34 4.23 10.61
C VAL A 154 -2.24 3.80 9.45
N ILE A 155 -3.56 3.87 9.61
CA ILE A 155 -4.52 3.52 8.56
C ILE A 155 -4.36 4.46 7.36
N THR A 156 -4.25 5.76 7.59
CA THR A 156 -4.04 6.77 6.56
C THR A 156 -2.73 6.52 5.81
N GLY A 157 -1.64 6.23 6.53
CA GLY A 157 -0.35 5.88 5.93
C GLY A 157 -0.43 4.61 5.08
N ARG A 158 -1.17 3.59 5.52
CA ARG A 158 -1.42 2.36 4.74
C ARG A 158 -2.23 2.64 3.48
N ILE A 159 -3.30 3.41 3.58
CA ILE A 159 -4.11 3.81 2.41
C ILE A 159 -3.25 4.61 1.44
N GLY A 160 -2.48 5.58 1.92
CA GLY A 160 -1.53 6.34 1.10
C GLY A 160 -0.52 5.45 0.37
N ALA A 161 0.03 4.44 1.06
CA ALA A 161 0.94 3.47 0.45
C ALA A 161 0.25 2.61 -0.63
N VAL A 162 -0.98 2.17 -0.39
CA VAL A 162 -1.79 1.43 -1.38
C VAL A 162 -2.10 2.31 -2.60
N LEU A 163 -2.51 3.55 -2.38
CA LEU A 163 -2.79 4.52 -3.44
C LEU A 163 -1.53 4.84 -4.26
N ALA A 164 -0.39 5.03 -3.60
CA ALA A 164 0.90 5.23 -4.28
C ALA A 164 1.30 4.00 -5.10
N GLY A 165 1.11 2.79 -4.55
CA GLY A 165 1.35 1.54 -5.26
C GLY A 165 0.43 1.36 -6.46
N ALA A 166 -0.86 1.69 -6.33
CA ALA A 166 -1.83 1.67 -7.41
C ALA A 166 -1.48 2.68 -8.50
N LEU A 167 -1.11 3.92 -8.12
CA LEU A 167 -0.63 4.94 -9.04
C LEU A 167 0.63 4.46 -9.78
N ALA A 168 1.60 3.90 -9.08
CA ALA A 168 2.80 3.34 -9.68
C ALA A 168 2.47 2.20 -10.66
N ALA A 169 1.56 1.30 -10.30
CA ALA A 169 1.08 0.23 -11.19
C ALA A 169 0.44 0.82 -12.45
N VAL A 170 -0.38 1.88 -12.34
CA VAL A 170 -0.96 2.54 -13.51
C VAL A 170 0.11 3.23 -14.36
N VAL A 171 1.06 3.95 -13.77
CA VAL A 171 2.16 4.57 -14.51
C VAL A 171 2.98 3.52 -15.25
N ILE A 172 3.27 2.39 -14.60
CA ILE A 172 3.92 1.24 -15.22
C ILE A 172 3.05 0.69 -16.36
N ALA A 173 1.75 0.52 -16.14
CA ALA A 173 0.82 0.07 -17.17
C ALA A 173 0.85 0.99 -18.41
N LEU A 174 0.83 2.30 -18.20
CA LEU A 174 0.91 3.32 -19.25
C LEU A 174 2.24 3.25 -20.00
N TYR A 175 3.35 3.08 -19.27
CA TYR A 175 4.67 2.92 -19.86
C TYR A 175 4.73 1.63 -20.71
N LEU A 176 4.23 0.50 -20.19
CA LEU A 176 4.12 -0.75 -20.95
C LEU A 176 3.17 -0.64 -22.15
N LEU A 177 2.17 0.24 -22.11
CA LEU A 177 1.24 0.44 -23.20
C LEU A 177 1.88 1.30 -24.32
N LEU A 178 2.68 2.29 -23.93
CA LEU A 178 3.41 3.18 -24.84
C LEU A 178 4.63 2.51 -25.47
N ASP A 179 5.50 1.93 -24.65
CA ASP A 179 6.78 1.35 -25.07
C ASP A 179 6.78 -0.17 -25.11
N GLY A 180 5.65 -0.84 -24.79
CA GLY A 180 5.52 -2.30 -24.81
C GLY A 180 6.07 -2.99 -26.05
N PRO A 181 5.77 -2.51 -27.28
CA PRO A 181 6.33 -3.10 -28.50
C PRO A 181 7.86 -2.98 -28.55
N ARG A 182 8.41 -1.82 -28.18
CA ARG A 182 9.85 -1.55 -28.20
C ARG A 182 10.61 -2.33 -27.11
N LEU A 183 10.04 -2.41 -25.90
CA LEU A 183 10.59 -3.23 -24.82
C LEU A 183 10.55 -4.71 -25.18
N ARG A 184 9.43 -5.17 -25.73
CA ARG A 184 9.27 -6.54 -26.22
C ARG A 184 10.34 -6.87 -27.25
N ASP A 185 10.51 -6.04 -28.27
CA ASP A 185 11.47 -6.30 -29.34
C ASP A 185 12.92 -6.30 -28.83
N ARG A 186 13.28 -5.40 -27.91
CA ARG A 186 14.59 -5.42 -27.22
C ARG A 186 14.78 -6.66 -26.35
N PHE A 187 13.74 -7.09 -25.64
CA PHE A 187 13.78 -8.30 -24.82
C PHE A 187 13.99 -9.54 -25.70
N TYR A 188 13.24 -9.67 -26.79
CA TYR A 188 13.44 -10.74 -27.78
C TYR A 188 14.82 -10.70 -28.45
N GLN A 189 15.40 -9.52 -28.64
CA GLN A 189 16.76 -9.38 -29.18
C GLN A 189 17.84 -9.82 -28.17
N ALA A 190 17.63 -9.59 -26.88
CA ALA A 190 18.53 -10.04 -25.81
C ALA A 190 18.46 -11.56 -25.55
N LEU A 191 17.38 -12.22 -25.99
CA LEU A 191 17.20 -13.66 -25.86
C LEU A 191 18.00 -14.44 -26.94
N PRO A 192 18.73 -15.51 -26.54
CA PRO A 192 19.36 -16.44 -27.48
C PRO A 192 18.33 -17.05 -28.43
N GLU A 193 18.69 -17.21 -29.70
CA GLU A 193 17.80 -17.66 -30.78
C GLU A 193 16.96 -18.92 -30.46
N PRO A 194 17.49 -19.95 -29.77
CA PRO A 194 16.72 -21.16 -29.45
C PRO A 194 15.52 -20.90 -28.54
N TRP A 195 15.58 -19.85 -27.72
CA TRP A 195 14.60 -19.56 -26.66
C TRP A 195 13.47 -18.66 -27.17
N ARG A 196 13.67 -17.94 -28.29
CA ARG A 196 12.71 -16.96 -28.83
C ARG A 196 11.36 -17.58 -29.19
N ARG A 197 11.36 -18.78 -29.79
CA ARG A 197 10.11 -19.49 -30.15
C ARG A 197 9.35 -19.97 -28.92
N GLY A 198 10.06 -20.50 -27.91
CA GLY A 198 9.45 -20.97 -26.66
C GLY A 198 8.79 -19.82 -25.89
N VAL A 199 9.51 -18.71 -25.70
CA VAL A 199 8.99 -17.52 -25.01
C VAL A 199 7.77 -16.93 -25.74
N ALA A 200 7.79 -16.87 -27.08
CA ALA A 200 6.66 -16.37 -27.86
C ALA A 200 5.42 -17.28 -27.80
N HIS A 201 5.60 -18.57 -27.55
CA HIS A 201 4.50 -19.52 -27.38
C HIS A 201 3.87 -19.39 -26.00
N VAL A 202 4.72 -19.29 -24.96
CA VAL A 202 4.27 -19.06 -23.57
C VAL A 202 3.57 -17.72 -23.43
N GLU A 203 4.09 -16.64 -24.06
CA GLU A 203 3.45 -15.32 -24.06
C GLU A 203 2.01 -15.37 -24.59
N ARG A 204 1.80 -16.07 -25.71
CA ARG A 204 0.45 -16.21 -26.32
C ARG A 204 -0.48 -17.05 -25.46
N ASN A 205 -0.01 -18.21 -25.00
CA ASN A 205 -0.83 -19.08 -24.16
C ASN A 205 -1.22 -18.39 -22.84
N ALA A 206 -0.29 -17.66 -22.22
CA ALA A 206 -0.59 -16.85 -21.05
C ALA A 206 -1.64 -15.77 -21.38
N ALA A 207 -1.46 -15.03 -22.48
CA ALA A 207 -2.41 -14.00 -22.90
C ALA A 207 -3.84 -14.55 -23.12
N ASP A 208 -3.96 -15.74 -23.71
CA ASP A 208 -5.27 -16.38 -23.96
C ASP A 208 -5.92 -16.87 -22.65
N VAL A 209 -5.15 -17.48 -21.75
CA VAL A 209 -5.66 -17.94 -20.45
C VAL A 209 -6.08 -16.76 -19.56
N PHE A 210 -5.23 -15.73 -19.44
CA PHE A 210 -5.55 -14.54 -18.65
C PHE A 210 -6.71 -13.77 -19.26
N GLY A 211 -6.75 -13.61 -20.59
CA GLY A 211 -7.85 -12.96 -21.30
C GLY A 211 -9.17 -13.72 -21.17
N GLY A 212 -9.14 -15.05 -21.21
CA GLY A 212 -10.31 -15.90 -20.97
C GLY A 212 -10.82 -15.81 -19.54
N TYR A 213 -9.93 -15.88 -18.55
CA TYR A 213 -10.29 -15.77 -17.13
C TYR A 213 -10.91 -14.41 -16.80
N LEU A 214 -10.31 -13.31 -17.26
CA LEU A 214 -10.84 -11.97 -17.01
C LEU A 214 -12.22 -11.76 -17.64
N ARG A 215 -12.44 -12.26 -18.86
CA ARG A 215 -13.77 -12.23 -19.50
C ARG A 215 -14.78 -13.07 -18.73
N GLY A 216 -14.38 -14.25 -18.27
CA GLY A 216 -15.22 -15.11 -17.44
C GLY A 216 -15.59 -14.44 -16.11
N GLN A 217 -14.62 -13.81 -15.44
CA GLN A 217 -14.82 -13.16 -14.15
C GLN A 217 -15.64 -11.87 -14.25
N LEU A 218 -15.53 -11.12 -15.36
CA LEU A 218 -16.39 -9.97 -15.64
C LEU A 218 -17.82 -10.38 -16.01
N LEU A 219 -18.01 -11.53 -16.66
CA LEU A 219 -19.35 -12.07 -16.93
C LEU A 219 -20.01 -12.67 -15.69
N LEU A 220 -19.22 -13.25 -14.77
CA LEU A 220 -19.71 -13.84 -13.53
C LEU A 220 -19.85 -12.82 -12.40
N GLY A 221 -19.07 -11.74 -12.43
CA GLY A 221 -19.04 -10.71 -11.40
C GLY A 221 -19.96 -9.52 -11.66
N LEU A 222 -20.69 -9.51 -12.78
CA LEU A 222 -21.74 -8.52 -13.09
C LEU A 222 -23.12 -9.06 -12.70
#